data_AF-A0A972V2W8-F1
#
_entry.id   AF-A0A972V2W8-F1
#
_cell.length_a   1.000
_cell.length_b   1.000
_cell.length_c   1.000
_cell.angle_alpha   90.00
_cell.angle_beta   90.00
_cell.angle_gamma   90.00
#
_symmetry.space_group_name_H-M   'P 1'
#
loop_
_entity.id
_entity.type
_entity.pdbx_description
1 polymer ?
#
loop_
_entity_poly.entity_id
_entity_poly.type
_entity_poly.pdbx_seq_one_letter_code
_entity_poly.pdbx_strand_id
1 'polypeptide(L)'
;PYGVEGFATPRHLVKEDGGKIKLDDKLEFKVIEFNKSAKRIIVSHSRIYEDLKKAEEYSKKKVQGKPAKKTMKPAIENMEKTTLGDISELAALKSQMLANEKKDIKKAAEKLETKKDTDK
;
A
#
# COMPACT_ATOMS: atom_id res chain seq x y z
N PRO A 1 -6.97 12.21 42.28
CA PRO A 1 -6.80 12.05 40.81
C PRO A 1 -5.31 11.92 40.48
N TYR A 2 -4.91 10.83 39.80
CA TYR A 2 -3.50 10.42 39.66
C TYR A 2 -2.71 11.40 38.77
N GLY A 3 -1.75 12.11 39.37
CA GLY A 3 -0.89 13.13 38.76
C GLY A 3 0.20 12.55 37.87
N VAL A 4 -0.20 11.80 36.83
CA VAL A 4 0.69 11.26 35.82
C VAL A 4 0.65 12.16 34.60
N GLU A 5 1.75 12.85 34.34
CA GLU A 5 1.90 13.73 33.18
C GLU A 5 2.67 13.01 32.07
N GLY A 6 2.18 13.12 30.84
CA GLY A 6 2.82 12.58 29.64
C GLY A 6 3.42 13.68 28.79
N PHE A 7 4.52 13.38 28.10
CA PHE A 7 5.19 14.29 27.18
C PHE A 7 4.90 13.90 25.72
N ALA A 8 4.61 14.88 24.87
CA ALA A 8 4.49 14.67 23.42
C ALA A 8 5.43 15.61 22.69
N THR A 9 6.20 15.08 21.74
CA THR A 9 7.00 15.94 20.84
C THR A 9 6.08 16.60 19.81
N PRO A 10 6.49 17.71 19.17
CA PRO A 10 5.67 18.36 18.14
C PRO A 10 5.24 17.44 17.00
N ARG A 11 6.06 16.42 16.69
CA ARG A 11 5.76 15.40 15.68
C ARG A 11 4.59 14.49 16.09
N HIS A 12 4.36 14.31 17.38
CA HIS A 12 3.32 13.47 17.96
C HIS A 12 2.04 14.24 18.33
N LEU A 13 2.06 15.57 18.13
CA LEU A 13 0.99 16.50 18.46
C LEU A 13 0.20 16.97 17.22
N VAL A 14 0.16 16.15 16.17
CA VAL A 14 -0.57 16.46 14.93
C VAL A 14 -1.90 15.69 14.88
N LYS A 15 -2.96 16.39 14.48
CA LYS A 15 -4.31 15.85 14.26
C LYS A 15 -4.39 15.09 12.93
N GLU A 16 -5.50 14.39 12.70
CA GLU A 16 -5.77 13.72 11.41
C GLU A 16 -5.70 14.68 10.22
N ASP A 17 -6.13 15.92 10.39
CA ASP A 17 -6.08 16.96 9.35
C ASP A 17 -4.67 17.54 9.11
N GLY A 18 -3.63 17.04 9.80
CA GLY A 18 -2.27 17.60 9.75
C GLY A 18 -2.09 18.93 10.50
N GLY A 19 -3.17 19.42 11.12
CA GLY A 19 -3.15 20.62 11.97
C GLY A 19 -2.45 20.39 13.31
N LYS A 20 -1.90 21.47 13.86
CA LYS A 20 -1.33 21.49 15.22
C LYS A 20 -2.45 21.51 16.27
N ILE A 21 -2.24 20.82 17.39
CA ILE A 21 -3.14 20.83 18.55
C ILE A 21 -2.99 22.16 19.32
N LYS A 22 -4.12 22.72 19.79
CA LYS A 22 -4.13 23.93 20.62
C LYS A 22 -3.97 23.57 22.09
N LEU A 23 -3.47 24.52 22.88
CA LEU A 23 -3.51 24.41 24.34
C LEU A 23 -4.98 24.30 24.77
N ASP A 24 -5.28 23.40 25.70
CA ASP A 24 -6.62 23.04 26.22
C ASP A 24 -7.48 22.06 25.38
N ASP A 25 -6.97 21.55 24.25
CA ASP A 25 -7.67 20.49 23.50
C ASP A 25 -7.62 19.14 24.26
N LYS A 26 -8.80 18.53 24.47
CA LYS A 26 -8.92 17.16 25.00
C LYS A 26 -9.05 16.17 23.85
N LEU A 27 -7.98 15.43 23.61
CA LEU A 27 -7.89 14.43 22.55
C LEU A 27 -7.42 13.10 23.12
N GLU A 28 -7.64 12.02 22.37
CA GLU A 28 -7.10 10.72 22.75
C GLU A 28 -5.60 10.67 22.47
N PHE A 29 -4.83 10.05 23.36
CA PHE A 29 -3.38 9.87 23.16
C PHE A 29 -3.01 8.41 23.41
N LYS A 30 -2.16 7.87 22.54
CA LYS A 30 -1.57 6.54 22.71
C LYS A 30 -0.19 6.65 23.35
N VAL A 31 0.07 5.83 24.36
CA VAL A 31 1.41 5.71 24.95
C VAL A 31 2.32 4.99 23.96
N ILE A 32 3.42 5.63 23.59
CA ILE A 32 4.41 5.09 22.64
C ILE A 32 5.70 4.64 23.32
N GLU A 33 6.08 5.29 24.42
CA GLU A 33 7.25 4.91 25.20
C GLU A 33 6.96 5.11 26.69
N PHE A 34 7.32 4.13 27.50
CA PHE A 34 7.20 4.20 28.94
C PHE A 34 8.54 3.86 29.59
N ASN A 35 9.17 4.85 30.19
CA ASN A 35 10.38 4.66 30.98
C ASN A 35 10.03 4.73 32.47
N LYS A 36 9.94 3.55 33.10
CA LYS A 36 9.61 3.41 34.52
C LYS A 36 10.64 4.04 35.44
N SER A 37 11.93 3.93 35.12
CA SER A 37 13.03 4.47 35.93
C SER A 37 13.04 6.00 35.92
N ALA A 38 12.85 6.59 34.76
CA ALA A 38 12.80 8.05 34.59
C ALA A 38 11.42 8.65 34.92
N LYS A 39 10.42 7.81 35.27
CA LYS A 39 9.00 8.20 35.40
C LYS A 39 8.49 9.01 34.21
N ARG A 40 8.98 8.69 33.00
CA ARG A 40 8.72 9.45 31.78
C ARG A 40 7.80 8.66 30.87
N ILE A 41 6.71 9.29 30.45
CA ILE A 41 5.74 8.70 29.52
C ILE A 41 5.74 9.55 28.26
N ILE A 42 5.99 8.95 27.10
CA ILE A 42 5.87 9.61 25.81
C ILE A 42 4.57 9.17 25.15
N VAL A 43 3.77 10.14 24.74
CA VAL A 43 2.45 9.93 24.15
C VAL A 43 2.34 10.52 22.76
N SER A 44 1.43 9.99 21.95
CA SER A 44 1.18 10.41 20.58
C SER A 44 -0.30 10.37 20.24
N HIS A 45 -0.83 11.50 19.76
CA HIS A 45 -2.16 11.56 19.15
C HIS A 45 -2.11 10.93 17.75
N SER A 46 -0.97 11.13 17.07
CA SER A 46 -0.76 10.74 15.69
C SER A 46 -0.85 9.24 15.43
N ARG A 47 -0.47 8.45 16.43
CA ARG A 47 -0.37 7.01 16.26
C ARG A 47 -1.72 6.30 16.33
N ILE A 48 -2.74 6.95 16.88
CA ILE A 48 -4.06 6.36 17.07
C ILE A 48 -4.71 6.10 15.71
N TYR A 49 -4.71 7.09 14.82
CA TYR A 49 -5.33 6.97 13.51
C TYR A 49 -4.54 6.07 12.54
N GLU A 50 -3.21 6.07 12.61
CA GLU A 50 -2.39 5.15 11.81
C GLU A 50 -2.68 3.69 12.17
N ASP A 51 -2.77 3.40 13.46
CA ASP A 51 -3.03 2.04 13.95
C ASP A 51 -4.47 1.60 13.68
N LEU A 52 -5.47 2.51 13.80
CA LEU A 52 -6.86 2.22 13.44
C LEU A 52 -6.99 1.89 11.95
N LYS A 53 -6.41 2.73 11.08
CA LYS A 53 -6.41 2.49 9.63
C LYS A 53 -5.73 1.18 9.26
N LYS A 54 -4.61 0.86 9.92
CA LYS A 54 -3.89 -0.41 9.71
C LYS A 54 -4.70 -1.60 10.23
N ALA A 55 -5.32 -1.50 11.40
CA ALA A 55 -6.15 -2.57 11.96
C ALA A 55 -7.38 -2.88 11.07
N GLU A 56 -7.99 -1.86 10.46
CA GLU A 56 -9.08 -2.04 9.49
C GLU A 56 -8.60 -2.72 8.20
N GLU A 57 -7.41 -2.38 7.68
CA GLU A 57 -6.83 -3.06 6.51
C GLU A 57 -6.52 -4.53 6.78
N TYR A 58 -5.96 -4.87 7.95
CA TYR A 58 -5.69 -6.27 8.32
C TYR A 58 -6.99 -7.07 8.56
N SER A 59 -8.05 -6.43 9.06
CA SER A 59 -9.35 -7.08 9.27
C SER A 59 -10.07 -7.37 7.94
N LYS A 60 -9.95 -6.50 6.95
CA LYS A 60 -10.46 -6.77 5.58
C LYS A 60 -9.71 -7.88 4.86
N LYS A 61 -8.42 -8.10 5.19
CA LYS A 61 -7.59 -9.14 4.56
C LYS A 61 -7.80 -10.54 5.13
N LYS A 62 -8.26 -10.68 6.38
CA LYS A 62 -8.56 -12.00 7.00
C LYS A 62 -9.88 -12.62 6.57
N VAL A 63 -10.79 -11.88 5.93
CA VAL A 63 -12.06 -12.43 5.42
C VAL A 63 -11.91 -13.02 4.00
N GLN A 64 -10.81 -12.73 3.30
CA GLN A 64 -10.59 -13.18 1.91
C GLN A 64 -9.70 -14.42 1.79
N GLY A 65 -9.73 -15.28 2.80
CA GLY A 65 -8.98 -16.53 2.85
C GLY A 65 -9.85 -17.78 2.66
N LYS A 66 -10.45 -17.96 1.48
CA LYS A 66 -10.80 -19.30 0.95
C LYS A 66 -10.52 -19.37 -0.57
N PRO A 67 -9.75 -20.37 -1.05
CA PRO A 67 -9.22 -20.42 -2.41
C PRO A 67 -10.27 -20.94 -3.40
N ALA A 68 -10.83 -20.06 -4.21
CA ALA A 68 -11.63 -20.44 -5.38
C ALA A 68 -10.85 -20.12 -6.66
N LYS A 69 -10.36 -21.20 -7.27
CA LYS A 69 -9.87 -21.29 -8.65
C LYS A 69 -10.85 -20.59 -9.62
N LYS A 70 -10.40 -19.52 -10.30
CA LYS A 70 -10.61 -19.21 -11.74
C LYS A 70 -10.46 -17.71 -12.06
N THR A 71 -9.68 -17.46 -13.11
CA THR A 71 -9.84 -16.40 -14.12
C THR A 71 -9.65 -14.93 -13.69
N MET A 72 -8.44 -14.43 -13.99
CA MET A 72 -8.15 -13.17 -14.68
C MET A 72 -9.25 -12.10 -14.65
N LYS A 73 -9.11 -11.05 -13.81
CA LYS A 73 -9.31 -9.61 -14.12
C LYS A 73 -8.64 -8.78 -13.00
N PRO A 74 -7.46 -8.17 -13.21
CA PRO A 74 -6.83 -7.40 -12.15
C PRO A 74 -7.52 -6.04 -11.99
N ALA A 75 -7.94 -5.78 -10.75
CA ALA A 75 -8.17 -4.49 -10.10
C ALA A 75 -7.64 -3.26 -10.87
N ILE A 76 -8.54 -2.58 -11.59
CA ILE A 76 -8.35 -1.26 -12.21
C ILE A 76 -9.05 -0.19 -11.36
N GLU A 77 -9.00 -0.24 -10.04
CA GLU A 77 -9.71 0.76 -9.21
C GLU A 77 -8.93 1.25 -7.99
N ASN A 78 -7.65 0.92 -7.86
CA ASN A 78 -6.76 1.55 -6.86
C ASN A 78 -5.72 2.47 -7.54
N MET A 79 -6.15 3.14 -8.62
CA MET A 79 -5.33 3.94 -9.52
C MET A 79 -5.28 5.44 -9.12
N GLU A 80 -5.72 5.81 -7.92
CA GLU A 80 -5.85 7.23 -7.56
C GLU A 80 -4.57 7.85 -6.97
N LYS A 81 -3.53 7.08 -6.62
CA LYS A 81 -2.29 7.62 -6.00
C LYS A 81 -1.00 6.85 -6.30
N THR A 82 -0.90 6.19 -7.45
CA THR A 82 0.41 5.70 -7.93
C THR A 82 1.08 6.83 -8.71
N THR A 83 2.35 7.06 -8.44
CA THR A 83 3.06 8.29 -8.82
C THR A 83 3.07 8.45 -10.34
N LEU A 84 3.18 9.70 -10.85
CA LEU A 84 3.19 9.98 -12.29
C LEU A 84 4.27 9.17 -13.06
N GLY A 85 5.33 8.71 -12.37
CA GLY A 85 6.35 7.83 -12.94
C GLY A 85 5.86 6.40 -13.18
N ASP A 86 5.08 5.83 -12.26
CA ASP A 86 4.64 4.42 -12.30
C ASP A 86 3.73 4.13 -13.50
N ILE A 87 2.93 5.13 -13.93
CA ILE A 87 2.02 5.01 -15.08
C ILE A 87 2.80 4.87 -16.40
N SER A 88 3.91 5.61 -16.54
CA SER A 88 4.75 5.56 -17.73
C SER A 88 5.49 4.23 -17.83
N GLU A 89 5.98 3.70 -16.72
CA GLU A 89 6.66 2.40 -16.66
C GLU A 89 5.71 1.24 -16.96
N LEU A 90 4.50 1.24 -16.40
CA LEU A 90 3.47 0.24 -16.69
C LEU A 90 3.00 0.28 -18.15
N ALA A 91 2.86 1.46 -18.75
CA ALA A 91 2.52 1.62 -20.16
C ALA A 91 3.62 1.06 -21.08
N ALA A 92 4.89 1.29 -20.72
CA ALA A 92 6.03 0.72 -21.42
C ALA A 92 6.06 -0.81 -21.31
N LEU A 93 5.85 -1.36 -20.12
CA LEU A 93 5.80 -2.81 -19.88
C LEU A 93 4.67 -3.47 -20.68
N LYS A 94 3.47 -2.86 -20.70
CA LYS A 94 2.32 -3.35 -21.48
C LYS A 94 2.61 -3.34 -22.98
N SER A 95 3.24 -2.28 -23.48
CA SER A 95 3.64 -2.18 -24.88
C SER A 95 4.71 -3.22 -25.24
N GLN A 96 5.66 -3.48 -24.34
CA GLN A 96 6.67 -4.53 -24.52
C GLN A 96 6.04 -5.92 -24.54
N MET A 97 5.10 -6.24 -23.65
CA MET A 97 4.40 -7.54 -23.65
C MET A 97 3.61 -7.75 -24.93
N LEU A 98 2.82 -6.75 -25.36
CA LEU A 98 2.05 -6.84 -26.60
C LEU A 98 2.96 -6.94 -27.84
N ALA A 99 4.10 -6.23 -27.84
CA ALA A 99 5.09 -6.34 -28.90
C ALA A 99 5.81 -7.69 -28.90
N ASN A 100 6.09 -8.25 -27.72
CA ASN A 100 6.73 -9.55 -27.57
C ASN A 100 5.76 -10.67 -27.98
N GLU A 101 4.50 -10.64 -27.53
CA GLU A 101 3.44 -11.55 -27.98
C GLU A 101 3.27 -11.51 -29.51
N LYS A 102 3.27 -10.32 -30.12
CA LYS A 102 3.21 -10.20 -31.59
C LYS A 102 4.46 -10.74 -32.28
N LYS A 103 5.65 -10.61 -31.69
CA LYS A 103 6.89 -11.18 -32.22
C LYS A 103 6.93 -12.70 -32.07
N ASP A 104 6.44 -13.23 -30.96
CA ASP A 104 6.33 -14.66 -30.71
C ASP A 104 5.32 -15.32 -31.66
N ILE A 105 4.19 -14.66 -31.93
CA ILE A 105 3.19 -15.10 -32.92
C ILE A 105 3.75 -15.03 -34.35
N LYS A 106 4.50 -13.97 -34.72
CA LYS A 106 5.13 -13.86 -36.05
C LYS A 106 6.26 -14.89 -36.25
N LYS A 107 7.08 -15.15 -35.23
CA LYS A 107 8.12 -16.19 -35.28
C LYS A 107 7.52 -17.60 -35.36
N ALA A 108 6.36 -17.82 -34.75
CA ALA A 108 5.64 -19.09 -34.87
C ALA A 108 5.04 -19.29 -36.27
N ALA A 109 4.53 -18.23 -36.91
CA ALA A 109 4.01 -18.28 -38.28
C ALA A 109 5.12 -18.54 -39.32
N GLU A 110 6.26 -17.84 -39.22
CA GLU A 110 7.38 -17.99 -40.16
C GLU A 110 8.04 -19.38 -40.08
N LYS A 111 8.11 -19.98 -38.88
CA LYS A 111 8.63 -21.34 -38.67
C LYS A 111 7.69 -22.44 -39.20
N LEU A 112 6.41 -22.12 -39.42
CA LEU A 112 5.41 -23.03 -39.97
C LEU A 112 5.42 -23.04 -41.51
N GLU A 113 5.82 -21.94 -42.14
CA GLU A 113 5.96 -21.85 -43.60
C GLU A 113 7.26 -22.49 -44.10
N THR A 114 8.39 -22.34 -43.40
CA THR A 114 9.66 -22.97 -43.80
C THR A 114 9.71 -24.50 -43.65
N LYS A 115 8.72 -25.12 -42.98
CA LYS A 115 8.62 -26.58 -42.85
C LYS A 115 7.77 -27.27 -43.92
N LYS A 116 7.06 -26.52 -44.78
CA LYS A 116 6.26 -27.08 -45.87
C LYS A 116 7.03 -27.30 -47.17
N ASP A 117 8.20 -26.67 -47.34
CA ASP A 117 8.99 -26.71 -48.58
C ASP A 117 10.12 -27.76 -48.59
N THR A 118 10.22 -28.61 -47.54
CA THR A 118 11.31 -29.61 -47.44
C THR A 118 10.86 -31.07 -47.59
N ASP A 119 9.57 -31.31 -47.85
CA ASP A 119 9.01 -32.67 -48.02
C ASP A 119 8.11 -32.73 -49.29
N LYS A 120 8.69 -32.34 -50.44
CA LYS A 120 8.09 -32.59 -51.76
C LYS A 120 9.14 -33.12 -52.72
#